data_AF-A0A542GA57-F1
#
_entry.id   AF-A0A542GA57-F1
#
_cell.length_a   1.000
_cell.length_b   1.000
_cell.length_c   1.000
_cell.angle_alpha   90.00
_cell.angle_beta   90.00
_cell.angle_gamma   90.00
#
_symmetry.space_group_name_H-M   'P 1'
#
loop_
_entity.id
_entity.type
_entity.pdbx_description
1 polymer ?
#
loop_
_entity_poly.entity_id
_entity_poly.type
_entity_poly.pdbx_seq_one_letter_code
_entity_poly.pdbx_strand_id
1 'polypeptide(L)'
;MTFPCTTCGVEFSTARDLRVHTFEGHPVRRPVLVFNGRECGRSRLIITSETMPKDWVIRTADAVSINGRTISIGDAAEFLSSQRSGVVDVKLSNLDVVETFQFEFALADMDDLDGVDAALARLVDGGELSRRSIDDFIMRCKQHRTAVRYQSGLANYLYGVLAREDAAGAEGSERSGEGSGYEGKYDQAVGILRSFDRPPAEAICGIVAFHYNQFERAMTKTKSQRVAEVSLRLQALLKGESWSPDALSQSPHPSLDVALSDSIIEQVLRWTALPLDGTAGGDMAELAANIGSQRPYDALKLHLVLAEHALAVGDLAAALRHAESLRHSRLSEKWYRSFRPRVQRQGVLRK
;
A
#
# COMPACT_ATOMS: atom_id res chain seq x y z
N MET A 1 21.69 59.67 -0.97
CA MET A 1 20.72 58.81 -0.27
C MET A 1 21.48 57.60 0.23
N THR A 2 21.36 57.27 1.52
CA THR A 2 21.94 56.07 2.13
C THR A 2 20.86 54.99 2.25
N PHE A 3 21.27 53.74 2.07
CA PHE A 3 20.39 52.57 2.13
C PHE A 3 20.81 51.68 3.31
N PRO A 4 20.22 51.85 4.52
CA PRO A 4 20.60 51.06 5.68
C PRO A 4 20.02 49.64 5.61
N CYS A 5 20.81 48.64 6.01
CA CYS A 5 20.33 47.27 6.19
C CYS A 5 19.50 47.17 7.47
N THR A 6 18.28 46.63 7.36
CA THR A 6 17.36 46.44 8.50
C THR A 6 17.80 45.35 9.49
N THR A 7 18.73 44.48 9.09
CA THR A 7 19.19 43.34 9.89
C THR A 7 20.46 43.64 10.69
N CYS A 8 21.42 44.37 10.12
CA CYS A 8 22.72 44.65 10.77
C CYS A 8 23.08 46.14 10.88
N GLY A 9 22.26 47.03 10.32
CA GLY A 9 22.47 48.49 10.40
C GLY A 9 23.58 49.05 9.50
N VAL A 10 24.25 48.23 8.69
CA VAL A 10 25.27 48.70 7.73
C VAL A 10 24.62 49.57 6.66
N GLU A 11 25.21 50.73 6.39
CA GLU A 11 24.74 51.66 5.38
C GLU A 11 25.41 51.44 4.03
N PHE A 12 24.61 51.40 2.97
CA PHE A 12 25.09 51.24 1.60
C PHE A 12 24.85 52.49 0.77
N SER A 13 25.78 52.76 -0.14
CA SER A 13 25.71 53.88 -1.08
C SER A 13 24.71 53.64 -2.21
N THR A 14 24.35 52.37 -2.49
CA THR A 14 23.36 52.00 -3.51
C THR A 14 22.39 50.91 -3.03
N ALA A 15 21.17 50.91 -3.57
CA ALA A 15 20.17 49.86 -3.33
C ALA A 15 20.55 48.49 -3.93
N ARG A 16 21.52 48.45 -4.85
CA ARG A 16 22.04 47.20 -5.41
C ARG A 16 22.98 46.52 -4.41
N ASP A 17 23.86 47.29 -3.78
CA ASP A 17 24.81 46.78 -2.79
C ASP A 17 24.09 46.30 -1.52
N LEU A 18 23.05 47.03 -1.08
CA LEU A 18 22.17 46.56 -0.02
C LEU A 18 21.52 45.20 -0.38
N ARG A 19 21.05 45.01 -1.61
CA ARG A 19 20.43 43.74 -2.04
C ARG A 19 21.41 42.58 -2.05
N VAL A 20 22.61 42.78 -2.59
CA VAL A 20 23.67 41.75 -2.59
C VAL A 20 24.06 41.40 -1.16
N HIS A 21 24.24 42.41 -0.30
CA HIS A 21 24.52 42.22 1.11
C HIS A 21 23.42 41.44 1.85
N THR A 22 22.14 41.78 1.64
CA THR A 22 21.04 41.05 2.29
C THR A 22 20.96 39.60 1.80
N PHE A 23 21.19 39.35 0.51
CA PHE A 23 21.15 38.01 -0.06
C PHE A 23 22.33 37.13 0.38
N GLU A 24 23.55 37.68 0.38
CA GLU A 24 24.78 36.93 0.70
C GLU A 24 25.11 36.93 2.20
N GLY A 25 24.84 38.03 2.90
CA GLY A 25 25.17 38.26 4.30
C GLY A 25 24.07 37.87 5.30
N HIS A 26 22.82 37.75 4.84
CA HIS A 26 21.68 37.37 5.68
C HIS A 26 20.85 36.24 5.06
N PRO A 27 21.44 35.03 4.86
CA PRO A 27 20.69 33.90 4.33
C PRO A 27 19.58 33.50 5.30
N VAL A 28 18.33 33.85 4.95
CA VAL A 28 17.15 33.42 5.70
C VAL A 28 16.96 31.93 5.48
N ARG A 29 17.22 31.14 6.51
CA ARG A 29 17.02 29.69 6.45
C ARG A 29 15.53 29.41 6.39
N ARG A 30 15.11 28.51 5.51
CA ARG A 30 13.72 28.04 5.52
C ARG A 30 13.44 27.28 6.82
N PRO A 31 12.33 27.54 7.52
CA PRO A 31 11.92 26.70 8.64
C PRO A 31 11.58 25.28 8.21
N VAL A 32 12.17 24.32 8.92
CA VAL A 32 12.01 22.89 8.65
C VAL A 32 11.44 22.18 9.87
N LEU A 33 10.28 21.54 9.66
CA LEU A 33 9.70 20.58 10.58
C LEU A 33 9.97 19.17 10.05
N VAL A 34 10.43 18.28 10.93
CA VAL A 34 10.70 16.88 10.63
C VAL A 34 9.85 16.03 11.56
N PHE A 35 9.13 15.07 10.99
CA PHE A 35 8.38 14.05 11.71
C PHE A 35 8.93 12.66 11.36
N ASN A 36 9.30 11.87 12.38
CA ASN A 36 9.86 10.52 12.20
C ASN A 36 11.01 10.47 11.17
N GLY A 37 11.91 11.44 11.26
CA GLY A 37 13.08 11.55 10.37
C GLY A 37 12.79 12.02 8.94
N ARG A 38 11.54 12.37 8.61
CA ARG A 38 11.14 12.89 7.29
C ARG A 38 10.71 14.34 7.38
N GLU A 39 11.18 15.18 6.46
CA GLU A 39 10.73 16.57 6.36
C GLU A 39 9.24 16.63 6.03
N CYS A 40 8.49 17.40 6.80
CA CYS A 40 7.07 17.62 6.57
C CYS A 40 6.88 18.52 5.34
N GLY A 41 5.99 18.10 4.45
CA GLY A 41 5.53 18.93 3.33
C GLY A 41 4.37 19.84 3.73
N ARG A 42 3.83 20.56 2.74
CA ARG A 42 2.64 21.42 2.91
C ARG A 42 1.32 20.64 2.90
N SER A 43 1.34 19.38 2.48
CA SER A 43 0.18 18.50 2.51
C SER A 43 -0.16 18.10 3.93
N ARG A 44 -1.46 18.05 4.25
CA ARG A 44 -1.93 17.56 5.55
C ARG A 44 -1.42 16.14 5.80
N LEU A 45 -0.79 15.93 6.94
CA LEU A 45 -0.36 14.60 7.40
C LEU A 45 -1.35 14.07 8.45
N ILE A 46 -1.79 12.82 8.28
CA ILE A 46 -2.67 12.15 9.26
C ILE A 46 -1.81 11.30 10.17
N ILE A 47 -2.04 11.40 11.48
CA ILE A 47 -1.33 10.68 12.54
C ILE A 47 -2.34 9.76 13.23
N THR A 48 -2.10 8.45 13.16
CA THR A 48 -2.99 7.41 13.69
C THR A 48 -2.38 6.61 14.85
N SER A 49 -1.11 6.88 15.17
CA SER A 49 -0.36 6.22 16.23
C SER A 49 0.13 7.25 17.24
N GLU A 50 0.41 6.79 18.46
CA GLU A 50 1.10 7.60 19.46
C GLU A 50 2.45 8.08 18.92
N THR A 51 2.82 9.31 19.29
CA THR A 51 4.08 9.93 18.92
C THR A 51 4.77 10.40 20.18
N MET A 52 6.09 10.45 20.15
CA MET A 52 6.93 10.93 21.24
C MET A 52 7.48 12.30 20.89
N PRO A 53 7.84 13.17 21.86
CA PRO A 53 8.46 14.47 21.57
C PRO A 53 9.67 14.36 20.64
N LYS A 54 10.48 13.29 20.77
CA LYS A 54 11.65 13.03 19.91
C LYS A 54 11.33 12.80 18.43
N ASP A 55 10.08 12.42 18.11
CA ASP A 55 9.65 12.17 16.74
C ASP A 55 9.45 13.49 15.99
N TRP A 56 9.33 14.60 16.73
CA TRP A 56 9.10 15.96 16.25
C TRP A 56 10.37 16.80 16.38
N VAL A 57 10.97 17.17 15.26
CA VAL A 57 12.21 17.96 15.25
C VAL A 57 12.02 19.23 14.44
N ILE A 58 12.20 20.37 15.09
CA ILE A 58 12.21 21.69 14.48
C ILE A 58 13.66 22.12 14.37
N ARG A 59 14.18 22.30 13.14
CA ARG A 59 15.63 22.53 12.91
C ARG A 59 16.03 23.99 12.79
N THR A 60 15.21 24.77 12.10
CA THR A 60 15.57 26.11 11.63
C THR A 60 14.39 27.06 11.82
N ALA A 61 13.82 27.15 13.03
CA ALA A 61 12.73 28.07 13.33
C ALA A 61 13.12 29.02 14.49
N ASP A 62 12.88 30.31 14.33
CA ASP A 62 13.05 31.31 15.39
C ASP A 62 11.80 31.37 16.29
N ALA A 63 10.63 31.13 15.70
CA ALA A 63 9.37 31.07 16.43
C ALA A 63 8.43 29.99 15.90
N VAL A 64 7.59 29.48 16.81
CA VAL A 64 6.59 28.44 16.55
C VAL A 64 5.24 28.95 17.02
N SER A 65 4.22 28.75 16.19
CA SER A 65 2.83 28.96 16.55
C SER A 65 2.03 27.70 16.27
N ILE A 66 1.25 27.25 17.24
CA ILE A 66 0.33 26.12 17.10
C ILE A 66 -1.10 26.62 17.32
N ASN A 67 -1.97 26.37 16.33
CA ASN A 67 -3.35 26.86 16.33
C ASN A 67 -3.46 28.36 16.62
N GLY A 68 -2.50 29.15 16.11
CA GLY A 68 -2.43 30.60 16.30
C GLY A 68 -1.83 31.06 17.62
N ARG A 69 -1.42 30.16 18.53
CA ARG A 69 -0.77 30.51 19.80
C ARG A 69 0.72 30.30 19.71
N THR A 70 1.52 31.31 20.08
CA THR A 70 2.97 31.21 20.14
C THR A 70 3.38 30.26 21.27
N ILE A 71 4.26 29.31 20.96
CA ILE A 71 4.75 28.29 21.88
C ILE A 71 6.26 28.16 21.72
N SER A 72 6.96 27.74 22.79
CA SER A 72 8.39 27.47 22.70
C SER A 72 8.65 26.23 21.82
N ILE A 73 9.84 26.12 21.23
CA ILE A 73 10.21 24.98 20.39
C ILE A 73 10.18 23.66 21.18
N GLY A 74 10.61 23.69 22.45
CA GLY A 74 10.56 22.51 23.34
C GLY A 74 9.13 22.07 23.62
N ASP A 75 8.28 23.02 24.02
CA ASP A 75 6.88 22.74 24.35
C ASP A 75 6.06 22.37 23.10
N ALA A 76 6.47 22.79 21.90
CA ALA A 76 5.82 22.42 20.65
C ALA A 76 5.84 20.90 20.41
N ALA A 77 6.98 20.24 20.66
CA ALA A 77 7.12 18.80 20.51
C ALA A 77 6.28 18.03 21.55
N GLU A 78 6.25 18.52 22.79
CA GLU A 78 5.39 17.97 23.86
C GLU A 78 3.90 18.16 23.54
N PHE A 79 3.53 19.35 23.06
CA PHE A 79 2.16 19.63 22.64
C PHE A 79 1.71 18.67 21.54
N LEU A 80 2.49 18.55 20.46
CA LEU A 80 2.17 17.69 19.31
C LEU A 80 2.09 16.22 19.70
N SER A 81 2.96 15.75 20.58
CA SER A 81 2.94 14.35 21.05
C SER A 81 1.78 14.02 21.99
N SER A 82 1.27 15.00 22.74
CA SER A 82 0.10 14.82 23.61
C SER A 82 -1.24 14.76 22.85
N GLN A 83 -1.28 15.12 21.57
CA GLN A 83 -2.52 15.15 20.80
C GLN A 83 -2.96 13.75 20.40
N ARG A 84 -4.23 13.44 20.70
CA ARG A 84 -4.87 12.18 20.27
C ARG A 84 -5.86 12.36 19.13
N SER A 85 -6.51 13.52 19.06
CA SER A 85 -7.57 13.78 18.09
C SER A 85 -7.60 15.24 17.63
N GLY A 86 -7.99 15.47 16.39
CA GLY A 86 -8.29 16.81 15.85
C GLY A 86 -7.25 17.32 14.86
N VAL A 87 -7.50 18.52 14.34
CA VAL A 87 -6.60 19.17 13.37
C VAL A 87 -5.74 20.19 14.11
N VAL A 88 -4.45 20.17 13.83
CA VAL A 88 -3.45 21.07 14.40
C VAL A 88 -2.71 21.77 13.28
N ASP A 89 -2.78 23.10 13.28
CA ASP A 89 -2.04 23.96 12.38
C ASP A 89 -0.75 24.42 13.07
N VAL A 90 0.40 24.12 12.46
CA VAL A 90 1.72 24.51 12.96
C VAL A 90 2.33 25.51 11.99
N LYS A 91 2.68 26.69 12.49
CA LYS A 91 3.40 27.72 11.75
C LYS A 91 4.79 27.87 12.32
N LEU A 92 5.80 27.75 11.46
CA LEU A 92 7.19 28.03 11.78
C LEU A 92 7.62 29.29 11.06
N SER A 93 8.35 30.17 11.73
CA SER A 93 8.82 31.42 11.14
C SER A 93 10.28 31.71 11.45
N ASN A 94 11.00 32.20 10.44
CA ASN A 94 12.30 32.86 10.55
C ASN A 94 12.21 34.22 9.90
N LEU A 95 12.28 35.30 10.69
CA LEU A 95 12.09 36.67 10.19
C LEU A 95 10.83 36.75 9.29
N ASP A 96 11.02 36.98 7.98
CA ASP A 96 9.93 37.13 7.00
C ASP A 96 9.51 35.81 6.31
N VAL A 97 10.20 34.69 6.58
CA VAL A 97 9.89 33.39 5.98
C VAL A 97 9.03 32.57 6.93
N VAL A 98 7.80 32.27 6.48
CA VAL A 98 6.83 31.46 7.23
C VAL A 98 6.49 30.20 6.46
N GLU A 99 6.55 29.04 7.13
CA GLU A 99 6.04 27.77 6.63
C GLU A 99 4.89 27.29 7.51
N THR A 100 3.83 26.78 6.88
CA THR A 100 2.65 26.26 7.57
C THR A 100 2.50 24.79 7.26
N PHE A 101 2.25 24.02 8.31
CA PHE A 101 2.04 22.58 8.30
C PHE A 101 0.69 22.28 8.95
N GLN A 102 0.04 21.22 8.49
CA GLN A 102 -1.23 20.79 9.07
C GLN A 102 -1.18 19.31 9.38
N PHE A 103 -1.56 18.96 10.62
CA PHE A 103 -1.60 17.60 11.12
C PHE A 103 -3.02 17.26 11.55
N GLU A 104 -3.47 16.06 11.21
CA GLU A 104 -4.74 15.51 11.69
C GLU A 104 -4.46 14.31 12.57
N PHE A 105 -4.63 14.49 13.87
CA PHE A 105 -4.55 13.42 14.86
C PHE A 105 -5.87 12.64 14.85
N ALA A 106 -5.76 11.33 14.67
CA ALA A 106 -6.86 10.39 14.61
C ALA A 106 -6.43 9.06 15.25
N LEU A 107 -5.93 9.14 16.48
CA LEU A 107 -5.56 7.96 17.26
C LEU A 107 -6.84 7.27 17.72
N ALA A 108 -6.91 5.96 17.46
CA ALA A 108 -8.01 5.13 17.90
C ALA A 108 -7.67 4.48 19.26
N ASP A 109 -8.64 4.41 20.15
CA ASP A 109 -8.50 3.67 21.40
C ASP A 109 -8.56 2.17 21.14
N MET A 110 -7.81 1.40 21.92
CA MET A 110 -7.66 -0.04 21.72
C MET A 110 -9.00 -0.79 21.83
N ASP A 111 -9.83 -0.43 22.81
CA ASP A 111 -11.16 -1.04 23.00
C ASP A 111 -12.08 -0.79 21.79
N ASP A 112 -11.97 0.39 21.17
CA ASP A 112 -12.73 0.74 19.98
C ASP A 112 -12.24 -0.05 18.76
N LEU A 113 -10.93 -0.23 18.60
CA LEU A 113 -10.35 -1.08 17.56
C LEU A 113 -10.76 -2.54 17.75
N ASP A 114 -10.71 -3.05 18.98
CA ASP A 114 -11.10 -4.43 19.32
C ASP A 114 -12.59 -4.66 19.03
N GLY A 115 -13.42 -3.67 19.31
CA GLY A 115 -14.84 -3.70 18.98
C GLY A 115 -15.13 -3.73 17.47
N VAL A 116 -14.37 -2.99 16.66
CA VAL A 116 -14.46 -3.05 15.20
C VAL A 116 -13.99 -4.42 14.67
N ASP A 117 -12.92 -4.97 15.22
CA ASP A 117 -12.44 -6.31 14.85
C ASP A 117 -13.46 -7.40 15.19
N ALA A 118 -14.10 -7.31 16.36
CA ALA A 118 -15.18 -8.22 16.74
C ALA A 118 -16.41 -8.09 15.83
N ALA A 119 -16.72 -6.89 15.36
CA ALA A 119 -17.79 -6.67 14.39
C ALA A 119 -17.45 -7.27 13.01
N LEU A 120 -16.19 -7.15 12.58
CA LEU A 120 -15.69 -7.76 11.34
C LEU A 120 -15.74 -9.29 11.42
N ALA A 121 -15.28 -9.88 12.53
CA ALA A 121 -15.32 -11.33 12.74
C ALA A 121 -16.74 -11.88 12.61
N ARG A 122 -17.75 -11.20 13.18
CA ARG A 122 -19.16 -11.59 13.04
C ARG A 122 -19.68 -11.49 11.60
N LEU A 123 -19.20 -10.54 10.82
CA LEU A 123 -19.55 -10.45 9.39
C LEU A 123 -18.98 -11.65 8.63
N VAL A 124 -17.70 -11.98 8.88
CA VAL A 124 -17.02 -13.13 8.30
C VAL A 124 -17.73 -14.44 8.66
N ASP A 125 -18.09 -14.62 9.93
CA ASP A 125 -18.81 -15.80 10.41
C ASP A 125 -20.21 -15.95 9.77
N GLY A 126 -20.79 -14.83 9.31
CA GLY A 126 -22.05 -14.82 8.58
C GLY A 126 -21.97 -15.44 7.17
N GLY A 127 -20.77 -15.56 6.59
CA GLY A 127 -20.51 -16.30 5.36
C GLY A 127 -21.03 -15.66 4.05
N GLU A 128 -21.74 -14.53 4.12
CA GLU A 128 -22.26 -13.83 2.94
C GLU A 128 -21.90 -12.34 2.96
N LEU A 129 -21.17 -11.90 1.93
CA LEU A 129 -20.90 -10.49 1.70
C LEU A 129 -21.96 -9.89 0.78
N SER A 130 -22.68 -8.90 1.30
CA SER A 130 -23.66 -8.12 0.54
C SER A 130 -23.62 -6.67 1.00
N ARG A 131 -24.22 -5.75 0.23
CA ARG A 131 -24.34 -4.34 0.66
C ARG A 131 -25.00 -4.23 2.03
N ARG A 132 -26.00 -5.07 2.29
CA ARG A 132 -26.70 -5.13 3.58
C ARG A 132 -25.80 -5.60 4.72
N SER A 133 -25.00 -6.64 4.53
CA SER A 133 -24.10 -7.11 5.60
C SER A 133 -22.99 -6.10 5.90
N ILE A 134 -22.51 -5.37 4.87
CA ILE A 134 -21.58 -4.25 5.06
C ILE A 134 -22.25 -3.11 5.85
N ASP A 135 -23.47 -2.70 5.49
CA ASP A 135 -24.20 -1.65 6.20
C ASP A 135 -24.46 -2.05 7.67
N ASP A 136 -24.81 -3.31 7.93
CA ASP A 136 -24.99 -3.85 9.28
C ASP A 136 -23.67 -3.83 10.08
N PHE A 137 -22.53 -4.13 9.44
CA PHE A 137 -21.21 -3.98 10.05
C PHE A 137 -20.91 -2.53 10.42
N ILE A 138 -21.16 -1.58 9.50
CA ILE A 138 -20.97 -0.13 9.76
C ILE A 138 -21.83 0.31 10.94
N MET A 139 -23.10 -0.14 10.98
CA MET A 139 -24.03 0.19 12.06
C MET A 139 -23.56 -0.32 13.43
N ARG A 140 -23.02 -1.54 13.50
CA ARG A 140 -22.46 -2.11 14.73
C ARG A 140 -21.24 -1.35 15.23
N CYS A 141 -20.45 -0.79 14.32
CA CYS A 141 -19.26 -0.01 14.66
C CYS A 141 -19.56 1.40 15.17
N LYS A 142 -20.81 1.89 15.11
CA LYS A 142 -21.16 3.28 15.51
C LYS A 142 -20.81 3.63 16.96
N GLN A 143 -20.76 2.65 17.84
CA GLN A 143 -20.37 2.85 19.23
C GLN A 143 -18.86 3.09 19.41
N HIS A 144 -18.04 2.70 18.43
CA HIS A 144 -16.56 2.79 18.46
C HIS A 144 -16.06 4.07 17.79
N ARG A 145 -16.23 5.19 18.48
CA ARG A 145 -16.10 6.55 17.90
C ARG A 145 -14.69 6.90 17.48
N THR A 146 -13.66 6.38 18.15
CA THR A 146 -12.26 6.68 17.83
C THR A 146 -11.74 5.82 16.67
N ALA A 147 -12.36 4.66 16.41
CA ALA A 147 -11.99 3.72 15.36
C ALA A 147 -12.69 3.95 14.00
N VAL A 148 -13.39 5.07 13.81
CA VAL A 148 -14.15 5.37 12.57
C VAL A 148 -13.27 5.29 11.31
N ARG A 149 -12.01 5.75 11.39
CA ARG A 149 -11.06 5.62 10.27
C ARG A 149 -10.77 4.16 9.95
N TYR A 150 -10.48 3.37 10.96
CA TYR A 150 -10.19 1.95 10.79
C TYR A 150 -11.38 1.21 10.16
N GLN A 151 -12.57 1.42 10.71
CA GLN A 151 -13.83 0.93 10.18
C GLN A 151 -14.05 1.36 8.72
N SER A 152 -13.79 2.62 8.38
CA SER A 152 -13.93 3.13 7.01
C SER A 152 -12.95 2.48 6.04
N GLY A 153 -11.73 2.18 6.48
CA GLY A 153 -10.75 1.41 5.70
C GLY A 153 -11.25 0.00 5.39
N LEU A 154 -11.76 -0.70 6.41
CA LEU A 154 -12.37 -2.03 6.26
C LEU A 154 -13.58 -2.00 5.32
N ALA A 155 -14.50 -1.06 5.51
CA ALA A 155 -15.70 -0.94 4.69
C ALA A 155 -15.36 -0.65 3.21
N ASN A 156 -14.39 0.23 2.94
CA ASN A 156 -13.94 0.47 1.56
C ASN A 156 -13.38 -0.81 0.92
N TYR A 157 -12.62 -1.61 1.66
CA TYR A 157 -12.14 -2.89 1.15
C TYR A 157 -13.30 -3.84 0.81
N LEU A 158 -14.26 -4.01 1.73
CA LEU A 158 -15.43 -4.89 1.54
C LEU A 158 -16.29 -4.44 0.35
N TYR A 159 -16.54 -3.14 0.18
CA TYR A 159 -17.21 -2.64 -1.02
C TYR A 159 -16.39 -2.86 -2.30
N GLY A 160 -15.06 -2.81 -2.22
CA GLY A 160 -14.17 -3.15 -3.33
C GLY A 160 -14.28 -4.62 -3.72
N VAL A 161 -14.28 -5.53 -2.74
CA VAL A 161 -14.51 -6.97 -2.97
C VAL A 161 -15.85 -7.19 -3.68
N LEU A 162 -16.94 -6.64 -3.15
CA LEU A 162 -18.25 -6.79 -3.75
C LEU A 162 -18.32 -6.24 -5.18
N ALA A 163 -17.75 -5.05 -5.42
CA ALA A 163 -17.71 -4.44 -6.75
C ALA A 163 -16.91 -5.28 -7.76
N ARG A 164 -15.86 -5.97 -7.30
CA ARG A 164 -15.06 -6.85 -8.16
C ARG A 164 -15.81 -8.15 -8.49
N GLU A 165 -16.52 -8.74 -7.53
CA GLU A 165 -17.33 -9.95 -7.75
C GLU A 165 -18.54 -9.66 -8.67
N ASP A 166 -19.24 -8.55 -8.44
CA ASP A 166 -20.32 -8.08 -9.32
C ASP A 166 -19.83 -7.94 -10.77
N ALA A 167 -18.64 -7.37 -10.95
CA ALA A 167 -18.05 -7.17 -12.27
C ALA A 167 -17.50 -8.45 -12.92
N ALA A 168 -17.32 -9.54 -12.17
CA ALA A 168 -17.01 -10.86 -12.71
C ALA A 168 -18.26 -11.64 -13.12
N GLY A 169 -19.38 -11.44 -12.42
CA GLY A 169 -20.68 -12.04 -12.76
C GLY A 169 -21.41 -11.37 -13.93
N ALA A 170 -21.13 -10.09 -14.21
CA ALA A 170 -21.68 -9.38 -15.35
C ALA A 170 -20.95 -9.78 -16.66
N GLU A 171 -21.37 -10.88 -17.28
CA GLU A 171 -20.93 -11.27 -18.62
C GLU A 171 -21.21 -10.13 -19.63
N GLY A 172 -20.19 -9.37 -20.00
CA GLY A 172 -20.14 -8.71 -21.32
C GLY A 172 -20.10 -7.18 -21.43
N SER A 173 -20.01 -6.37 -20.36
CA SER A 173 -20.12 -4.89 -20.54
C SER A 173 -18.90 -4.01 -20.21
N GLU A 174 -17.77 -4.52 -19.70
CA GLU A 174 -16.59 -3.67 -19.46
C GLU A 174 -15.34 -4.22 -20.15
N ARG A 175 -15.39 -4.35 -21.48
CA ARG A 175 -14.20 -4.58 -22.33
C ARG A 175 -13.43 -3.30 -22.65
N SER A 176 -13.80 -2.17 -22.05
CA SER A 176 -13.20 -0.87 -22.29
C SER A 176 -12.94 -0.19 -20.96
N GLY A 177 -11.70 -0.26 -20.44
CA GLY A 177 -10.96 0.69 -19.58
C GLY A 177 -11.60 1.60 -18.53
N GLU A 178 -12.92 1.66 -18.37
CA GLU A 178 -13.65 2.39 -17.33
C GLU A 178 -13.81 1.41 -16.18
N GLY A 179 -12.85 1.43 -15.27
CA GLY A 179 -12.77 0.46 -14.19
C GLY A 179 -14.05 0.42 -13.37
N SER A 180 -14.57 -0.79 -13.16
CA SER A 180 -15.46 -1.26 -12.07
C SER A 180 -15.30 -0.65 -10.66
N GLY A 181 -14.48 0.39 -10.45
CA GLY A 181 -14.39 1.20 -9.24
C GLY A 181 -13.67 0.54 -8.06
N TYR A 182 -13.53 -0.79 -8.09
CA TYR A 182 -12.92 -1.56 -7.00
C TYR A 182 -11.46 -1.19 -6.72
N GLU A 183 -10.67 -0.85 -7.74
CA GLU A 183 -9.26 -0.44 -7.57
C GLU A 183 -9.15 0.83 -6.72
N GLY A 184 -10.00 1.82 -7.00
CA GLY A 184 -10.08 3.04 -6.21
C GLY A 184 -10.49 2.75 -4.76
N LYS A 185 -11.33 1.74 -4.54
CA LYS A 185 -11.73 1.28 -3.20
C LYS A 185 -10.60 0.55 -2.46
N TYR A 186 -9.85 -0.30 -3.15
CA TYR A 186 -8.66 -0.95 -2.63
C TYR A 186 -7.57 0.07 -2.26
N ASP A 187 -7.33 1.06 -3.11
CA ASP A 187 -6.33 2.11 -2.86
C ASP A 187 -6.71 2.95 -1.65
N GLN A 188 -7.99 3.31 -1.51
CA GLN A 188 -8.52 4.01 -0.33
C GLN A 188 -8.36 3.16 0.92
N ALA A 189 -8.73 1.87 0.85
CA ALA A 189 -8.60 0.95 1.98
C ALA A 189 -7.14 0.82 2.43
N VAL A 190 -6.21 0.51 1.52
CA VAL A 190 -4.78 0.39 1.84
C VAL A 190 -4.20 1.71 2.33
N GLY A 191 -4.61 2.84 1.76
CA GLY A 191 -4.18 4.17 2.20
C GLY A 191 -4.46 4.44 3.68
N ILE A 192 -5.58 3.92 4.18
CA ILE A 192 -6.02 4.02 5.57
C ILE A 192 -5.42 2.88 6.42
N LEU A 193 -5.68 1.63 6.04
CA LEU A 193 -5.37 0.43 6.83
C LEU A 193 -3.88 0.22 7.08
N ARG A 194 -3.01 0.67 6.17
CA ARG A 194 -1.54 0.56 6.34
C ARG A 194 -0.99 1.26 7.59
N SER A 195 -1.78 2.13 8.21
CA SER A 195 -1.42 2.92 9.38
C SER A 195 -1.88 2.30 10.71
N PHE A 196 -2.56 1.15 10.64
CA PHE A 196 -3.04 0.39 11.80
C PHE A 196 -2.27 -0.94 11.91
N ASP A 197 -1.70 -1.20 13.08
CA ASP A 197 -1.08 -2.49 13.41
C ASP A 197 -2.16 -3.46 13.94
N ARG A 198 -2.95 -4.00 13.01
CA ARG A 198 -4.07 -4.90 13.33
C ARG A 198 -4.11 -6.05 12.33
N PRO A 199 -4.36 -7.31 12.76
CA PRO A 199 -4.32 -8.46 11.87
C PRO A 199 -5.19 -8.34 10.61
N PRO A 200 -6.45 -7.83 10.66
CA PRO A 200 -7.25 -7.66 9.45
C PRO A 200 -6.69 -6.57 8.52
N ALA A 201 -6.11 -5.49 9.08
CA ALA A 201 -5.52 -4.40 8.30
C ALA A 201 -4.34 -4.92 7.45
N GLU A 202 -3.48 -5.71 8.10
CA GLU A 202 -2.30 -6.33 7.50
C GLU A 202 -2.69 -7.39 6.46
N ALA A 203 -3.64 -8.27 6.79
CA ALA A 203 -4.17 -9.25 5.84
C ALA A 203 -4.70 -8.58 4.57
N ILE A 204 -5.56 -7.56 4.70
CA ILE A 204 -6.11 -6.80 3.57
C ILE A 204 -4.99 -6.14 2.77
N CYS A 205 -4.05 -5.48 3.44
CA CYS A 205 -2.91 -4.84 2.78
C CYS A 205 -2.04 -5.86 2.01
N GLY A 206 -1.86 -7.05 2.56
CA GLY A 206 -1.18 -8.18 1.92
C GLY A 206 -1.92 -8.69 0.68
N ILE A 207 -3.23 -8.91 0.80
CA ILE A 207 -4.10 -9.38 -0.29
C ILE A 207 -4.13 -8.39 -1.44
N VAL A 208 -4.32 -7.09 -1.15
CA VAL A 208 -4.32 -6.05 -2.19
C VAL A 208 -2.94 -5.90 -2.83
N ALA A 209 -1.85 -5.98 -2.06
CA ALA A 209 -0.50 -5.98 -2.61
C ALA A 209 -0.28 -7.19 -3.54
N PHE A 210 -0.76 -8.37 -3.15
CA PHE A 210 -0.72 -9.57 -3.98
C PHE A 210 -1.52 -9.36 -5.28
N HIS A 211 -2.75 -8.84 -5.19
CA HIS A 211 -3.56 -8.53 -6.36
C HIS A 211 -2.79 -7.64 -7.36
N TYR A 212 -2.19 -6.54 -6.89
CA TYR A 212 -1.38 -5.65 -7.72
C TYR A 212 0.02 -6.17 -8.10
N ASN A 213 0.32 -7.46 -7.92
CA ASN A 213 1.61 -8.08 -8.24
C ASN A 213 2.80 -7.48 -7.47
N GLN A 214 2.57 -6.90 -6.29
CA GLN A 214 3.60 -6.33 -5.42
C GLN A 214 4.08 -7.39 -4.41
N PHE A 215 4.66 -8.48 -4.90
CA PHE A 215 4.94 -9.68 -4.10
C PHE A 215 5.82 -9.44 -2.87
N GLU A 216 6.86 -8.59 -2.97
CA GLU A 216 7.68 -8.22 -1.80
C GLU A 216 6.87 -7.53 -0.71
N ARG A 217 5.94 -6.65 -1.11
CA ARG A 217 5.03 -5.98 -0.17
C ARG A 217 4.00 -6.97 0.38
N ALA A 218 3.49 -7.87 -0.45
CA ALA A 218 2.55 -8.90 -0.01
C ALA A 218 3.19 -9.78 1.08
N MET A 219 4.42 -10.27 0.88
CA MET A 219 5.15 -11.09 1.88
C MET A 219 5.41 -10.34 3.19
N THR A 220 5.78 -9.05 3.12
CA THR A 220 6.15 -8.27 4.31
C THR A 220 4.96 -7.73 5.10
N LYS A 221 3.80 -7.58 4.46
CA LYS A 221 2.60 -7.00 5.07
C LYS A 221 1.52 -8.02 5.39
N THR A 222 1.56 -9.21 4.80
CA THR A 222 0.54 -10.21 5.06
C THR A 222 0.82 -10.98 6.34
N LYS A 223 -0.19 -11.07 7.21
CA LYS A 223 -0.29 -12.15 8.22
C LYS A 223 -1.10 -13.33 7.66
N SER A 224 -0.96 -13.64 6.37
CA SER A 224 -1.45 -14.90 5.79
C SER A 224 -0.29 -15.70 5.21
N GLN A 225 -0.10 -16.90 5.73
CA GLN A 225 0.92 -17.82 5.26
C GLN A 225 0.74 -18.16 3.78
N ARG A 226 -0.49 -18.41 3.34
CA ARG A 226 -0.79 -18.80 1.96
C ARG A 226 -0.48 -17.70 0.96
N VAL A 227 -0.88 -16.46 1.26
CA VAL A 227 -0.53 -15.29 0.43
C VAL A 227 0.98 -15.08 0.39
N ALA A 228 1.69 -15.26 1.52
CA ALA A 228 3.13 -15.12 1.60
C ALA A 228 3.86 -16.19 0.77
N GLU A 229 3.47 -17.46 0.89
CA GLU A 229 4.06 -18.59 0.16
C GLU A 229 3.93 -18.44 -1.35
N VAL A 230 2.72 -18.14 -1.82
CA VAL A 230 2.48 -17.90 -3.25
C VAL A 230 3.26 -16.68 -3.73
N SER A 231 3.29 -15.60 -2.95
CA SER A 231 4.06 -14.39 -3.29
C SER A 231 5.56 -14.67 -3.39
N LEU A 232 6.11 -15.45 -2.46
CA LEU A 232 7.51 -15.88 -2.47
C LEU A 232 7.82 -16.67 -3.73
N ARG A 233 6.98 -17.65 -4.05
CA ARG A 233 7.13 -18.47 -5.25
C ARG A 233 7.09 -17.62 -6.53
N LEU A 234 6.11 -16.75 -6.69
CA LEU A 234 6.01 -15.87 -7.87
C LEU A 234 7.20 -14.90 -7.94
N GLN A 235 7.64 -14.37 -6.80
CA GLN A 235 8.81 -13.49 -6.74
C GLN A 235 10.10 -14.21 -7.16
N ALA A 236 10.27 -15.45 -6.71
CA ALA A 236 11.42 -16.29 -7.07
C ALA A 236 11.40 -16.66 -8.55
N LEU A 237 10.23 -17.05 -9.09
CA LEU A 237 10.07 -17.27 -10.53
C LEU A 237 10.47 -16.04 -11.34
N LEU A 238 9.95 -14.85 -10.98
CA LEU A 238 10.29 -13.60 -11.66
C LEU A 238 11.78 -13.26 -11.60
N LYS A 239 12.45 -13.60 -10.50
CA LYS A 239 13.89 -13.37 -10.32
C LYS A 239 14.77 -14.46 -10.94
N GLY A 240 14.21 -15.63 -11.25
CA GLY A 240 14.92 -16.83 -11.70
C GLY A 240 15.64 -17.56 -10.56
N GLU A 241 15.11 -17.46 -9.34
CA GLU A 241 15.69 -18.00 -8.11
C GLU A 241 14.93 -19.27 -7.66
N SER A 242 15.59 -20.10 -6.84
CA SER A 242 14.90 -21.19 -6.15
C SER A 242 14.12 -20.64 -4.95
N TRP A 243 13.00 -21.27 -4.62
CA TRP A 243 12.19 -20.89 -3.46
C TRP A 243 12.06 -22.06 -2.49
N SER A 244 12.02 -21.76 -1.20
CA SER A 244 11.69 -22.72 -0.14
C SER A 244 10.66 -22.07 0.79
N PRO A 245 9.53 -22.76 1.10
CA PRO A 245 8.56 -22.28 2.08
C PRO A 245 9.18 -22.00 3.46
N ASP A 246 10.23 -22.74 3.84
CA ASP A 246 10.93 -22.60 5.13
C ASP A 246 11.59 -21.22 5.32
N ALA A 247 11.70 -20.43 4.24
CA ALA A 247 12.21 -19.07 4.31
C ALA A 247 11.21 -18.06 4.92
N LEU A 248 9.96 -18.47 5.15
CA LEU A 248 8.91 -17.61 5.69
C LEU A 248 8.69 -17.86 7.18
N SER A 249 8.49 -16.78 7.93
CA SER A 249 7.98 -16.86 9.30
C SER A 249 6.54 -17.39 9.29
N GLN A 250 6.21 -18.28 10.25
CA GLN A 250 4.84 -18.76 10.42
C GLN A 250 3.90 -17.58 10.70
N SER A 251 2.73 -17.61 10.06
CA SER A 251 1.71 -16.59 10.31
C SER A 251 0.88 -16.93 11.55
N PRO A 252 0.61 -15.96 12.45
CA PRO A 252 -0.27 -16.17 13.59
C PRO A 252 -1.76 -16.32 13.24
N HIS A 253 -2.19 -15.97 12.02
CA HIS A 253 -3.61 -15.97 11.63
C HIS A 253 -3.84 -16.61 10.24
N PRO A 254 -3.80 -17.94 10.13
CA PRO A 254 -3.79 -18.64 8.84
C PRO A 254 -5.13 -18.61 8.08
N SER A 255 -6.23 -18.18 8.70
CA SER A 255 -7.57 -18.20 8.08
C SER A 255 -8.10 -16.83 7.65
N LEU A 256 -7.43 -15.73 8.04
CA LEU A 256 -7.94 -14.38 7.74
C LEU A 256 -7.93 -14.06 6.26
N ASP A 257 -7.00 -14.62 5.47
CA ASP A 257 -7.04 -14.43 4.01
C ASP A 257 -8.21 -15.13 3.37
N VAL A 258 -8.56 -16.35 3.80
CA VAL A 258 -9.71 -17.08 3.27
C VAL A 258 -11.00 -16.29 3.54
N ALA A 259 -11.12 -15.75 4.75
CA ALA A 259 -12.26 -14.95 5.17
C ALA A 259 -12.41 -13.61 4.42
N LEU A 260 -11.29 -13.02 3.99
CA LEU A 260 -11.25 -11.65 3.45
C LEU A 260 -10.99 -11.62 1.94
N SER A 261 -10.67 -12.75 1.31
CA SER A 261 -10.45 -12.83 -0.14
C SER A 261 -11.78 -12.96 -0.86
N ASP A 262 -11.88 -12.28 -1.99
CA ASP A 262 -12.94 -12.53 -2.95
C ASP A 262 -12.72 -13.87 -3.66
N SER A 263 -13.77 -14.40 -4.28
CA SER A 263 -13.74 -15.68 -5.01
C SER A 263 -12.67 -15.73 -6.13
N ILE A 264 -12.31 -14.58 -6.71
CA ILE A 264 -11.31 -14.48 -7.78
C ILE A 264 -9.90 -14.58 -7.20
N ILE A 265 -9.61 -13.88 -6.10
CA ILE A 265 -8.32 -13.98 -5.39
C ILE A 265 -8.13 -15.40 -4.88
N GLU A 266 -9.16 -16.00 -4.30
CA GLU A 266 -9.12 -17.40 -3.84
C GLU A 266 -8.76 -18.35 -4.99
N GLN A 267 -9.41 -18.19 -6.15
CA GLN A 267 -9.12 -18.98 -7.34
C GLN A 267 -7.68 -18.78 -7.83
N VAL A 268 -7.21 -17.53 -7.88
CA VAL A 268 -5.83 -17.20 -8.27
C VAL A 268 -4.81 -17.80 -7.29
N LEU A 269 -5.04 -17.70 -5.98
CA LEU A 269 -4.19 -18.30 -4.96
C LEU A 269 -4.12 -19.82 -5.11
N ARG A 270 -5.28 -20.47 -5.31
CA ARG A 270 -5.35 -21.92 -5.55
C ARG A 270 -4.53 -22.34 -6.76
N TRP A 271 -4.74 -21.71 -7.91
CA TRP A 271 -4.03 -22.07 -9.14
C TRP A 271 -2.53 -21.78 -9.08
N THR A 272 -2.14 -20.68 -8.44
CA THR A 272 -0.73 -20.32 -8.30
C THR A 272 0.02 -21.19 -7.29
N ALA A 273 -0.69 -21.86 -6.39
CA ALA A 273 -0.13 -22.85 -5.47
C ALA A 273 0.11 -24.23 -6.11
N LEU A 274 -0.52 -24.55 -7.25
CA LEU A 274 -0.43 -25.87 -7.89
C LEU A 274 1.03 -26.28 -8.20
N PRO A 275 1.40 -27.57 -8.08
CA PRO A 275 2.72 -28.06 -8.51
C PRO A 275 3.04 -27.77 -9.98
N LEU A 276 4.29 -27.38 -10.26
CA LEU A 276 4.78 -27.14 -11.63
C LEU A 276 5.39 -28.39 -12.26
N ASP A 277 5.54 -29.48 -11.53
CA ASP A 277 6.22 -30.72 -11.95
C ASP A 277 5.43 -31.59 -12.94
N GLY A 278 4.26 -31.13 -13.38
CA GLY A 278 3.38 -31.86 -14.30
C GLY A 278 2.29 -32.68 -13.62
N THR A 279 2.32 -32.83 -12.30
CA THR A 279 1.33 -33.66 -11.57
C THR A 279 -0.08 -33.05 -11.54
N ALA A 280 -0.19 -31.73 -11.68
CA ALA A 280 -1.44 -30.97 -11.67
C ALA A 280 -2.07 -30.72 -13.05
N GLY A 281 -1.86 -31.61 -14.04
CA GLY A 281 -2.26 -31.37 -15.43
C GLY A 281 -3.76 -31.07 -15.64
N GLY A 282 -4.65 -31.69 -14.86
CA GLY A 282 -6.10 -31.44 -14.92
C GLY A 282 -6.48 -30.03 -14.50
N ASP A 283 -6.07 -29.60 -13.30
CA ASP A 283 -6.31 -28.24 -12.81
C ASP A 283 -5.63 -27.17 -13.69
N MET A 284 -4.46 -27.47 -14.27
CA MET A 284 -3.78 -26.56 -15.20
C MET A 284 -4.51 -26.40 -16.53
N ALA A 285 -5.20 -27.44 -17.01
CA ALA A 285 -6.04 -27.34 -18.21
C ALA A 285 -7.29 -26.48 -17.94
N GLU A 286 -7.91 -26.63 -16.76
CA GLU A 286 -9.01 -25.77 -16.32
C GLU A 286 -8.58 -24.30 -16.21
N LEU A 287 -7.42 -24.05 -15.58
CA LEU A 287 -6.79 -22.73 -15.52
C LEU A 287 -6.61 -22.13 -16.92
N ALA A 288 -6.02 -22.89 -17.86
CA ALA A 288 -5.74 -22.42 -19.21
C ALA A 288 -7.02 -22.07 -19.99
N ALA A 289 -8.11 -22.81 -19.76
CA ALA A 289 -9.41 -22.52 -20.38
C ALA A 289 -10.02 -21.21 -19.86
N ASN A 290 -9.79 -20.88 -18.58
CA ASN A 290 -10.38 -19.72 -17.92
C ASN A 290 -9.52 -18.45 -17.96
N ILE A 291 -8.25 -18.53 -18.40
CA ILE A 291 -7.34 -17.36 -18.35
C ILE A 291 -7.83 -16.17 -19.18
N GLY A 292 -8.60 -16.41 -20.25
CA GLY A 292 -9.11 -15.37 -21.14
C GLY A 292 -10.17 -14.45 -20.50
N SER A 293 -10.81 -14.88 -19.41
CA SER A 293 -11.74 -14.05 -18.63
C SER A 293 -11.07 -13.27 -17.51
N GLN A 294 -9.78 -13.50 -17.27
CA GLN A 294 -9.05 -12.92 -16.15
C GLN A 294 -8.57 -11.50 -16.46
N ARG A 295 -8.59 -10.65 -15.43
CA ARG A 295 -8.11 -9.26 -15.52
C ARG A 295 -6.58 -9.22 -15.62
N PRO A 296 -5.98 -8.13 -16.16
CA PRO A 296 -4.54 -8.06 -16.41
C PRO A 296 -3.66 -8.38 -15.18
N TYR A 297 -4.06 -7.91 -13.99
CA TYR A 297 -3.33 -8.18 -12.75
C TYR A 297 -3.27 -9.66 -12.39
N ASP A 298 -4.37 -10.38 -12.56
CA ASP A 298 -4.48 -11.80 -12.24
C ASP A 298 -3.88 -12.66 -13.36
N ALA A 299 -4.21 -12.34 -14.61
CA ALA A 299 -3.71 -13.01 -15.81
C ALA A 299 -2.16 -13.09 -15.83
N LEU A 300 -1.45 -12.06 -15.35
CA LEU A 300 0.01 -12.09 -15.26
C LEU A 300 0.52 -13.28 -14.44
N LYS A 301 -0.05 -13.51 -13.25
CA LYS A 301 0.35 -14.58 -12.34
C LYS A 301 0.05 -15.94 -12.96
N LEU A 302 -1.11 -16.06 -13.58
CA LEU A 302 -1.60 -17.29 -14.19
C LEU A 302 -0.80 -17.69 -15.43
N HIS A 303 -0.47 -16.73 -16.30
CA HIS A 303 0.41 -16.96 -17.46
C HIS A 303 1.81 -17.42 -17.01
N LEU A 304 2.33 -16.88 -15.92
CA LEU A 304 3.64 -17.27 -15.38
C LEU A 304 3.65 -18.74 -14.96
N VAL A 305 2.61 -19.15 -14.23
CA VAL A 305 2.43 -20.54 -13.76
C VAL A 305 2.23 -21.51 -14.92
N LEU A 306 1.36 -21.17 -15.88
CA LEU A 306 1.13 -22.00 -17.07
C LEU A 306 2.41 -22.16 -17.92
N ALA A 307 3.19 -21.10 -18.09
CA ALA A 307 4.43 -21.16 -18.86
C ALA A 307 5.45 -22.12 -18.22
N GLU A 308 5.69 -22.00 -16.91
CA GLU A 308 6.63 -22.87 -16.19
C GLU A 308 6.13 -24.32 -16.10
N HIS A 309 4.84 -24.54 -15.88
CA HIS A 309 4.25 -25.88 -15.92
C HIS A 309 4.39 -26.53 -17.30
N ALA A 310 4.03 -25.81 -18.37
CA ALA A 310 4.15 -26.30 -19.75
C ALA A 310 5.61 -26.67 -20.11
N LEU A 311 6.58 -25.88 -19.63
CA LEU A 311 8.00 -26.20 -19.79
C LEU A 311 8.39 -27.50 -19.09
N ALA A 312 7.91 -27.72 -17.87
CA ALA A 312 8.21 -28.91 -17.07
C ALA A 312 7.66 -30.20 -17.71
N VAL A 313 6.43 -30.17 -18.23
CA VAL A 313 5.85 -31.31 -18.98
C VAL A 313 6.42 -31.42 -20.40
N GLY A 314 7.11 -30.38 -20.87
CA GLY A 314 7.77 -30.31 -22.17
C GLY A 314 6.84 -29.98 -23.34
N ASP A 315 5.69 -29.38 -23.08
CA ASP A 315 4.89 -28.69 -24.10
C ASP A 315 5.50 -27.30 -24.37
N LEU A 316 6.55 -27.30 -25.20
CA LEU A 316 7.31 -26.10 -25.53
C LEU A 316 6.46 -25.06 -26.29
N ALA A 317 5.45 -25.53 -27.03
CA ALA A 317 4.56 -24.65 -27.78
C ALA A 317 3.65 -23.86 -26.81
N ALA A 318 3.01 -24.54 -25.85
CA ALA A 318 2.24 -23.86 -24.81
C ALA A 318 3.10 -22.94 -23.95
N ALA A 319 4.30 -23.41 -23.56
CA ALA A 319 5.25 -22.61 -22.78
C ALA A 319 5.57 -21.27 -23.45
N LEU A 320 5.86 -21.26 -24.75
CA LEU A 320 6.12 -20.03 -25.51
C LEU A 320 4.88 -19.16 -25.66
N ARG A 321 3.70 -19.74 -25.92
CA ARG A 321 2.45 -18.97 -26.04
C ARG A 321 2.18 -18.17 -24.77
N HIS A 322 2.25 -18.81 -23.60
CA HIS A 322 2.01 -18.11 -22.33
C HIS A 322 3.12 -17.13 -21.98
N ALA A 323 4.38 -17.43 -22.31
CA ALA A 323 5.49 -16.49 -22.11
C ALA A 323 5.35 -15.23 -22.98
N GLU A 324 4.86 -15.34 -24.22
CA GLU A 324 4.71 -14.19 -25.11
C GLU A 324 3.66 -13.20 -24.60
N SER A 325 2.59 -13.68 -23.95
CA SER A 325 1.61 -12.83 -23.26
C SER A 325 2.23 -11.95 -22.16
N LEU A 326 3.41 -12.31 -21.66
CA LEU A 326 4.13 -11.59 -20.60
C LEU A 326 5.28 -10.72 -21.12
N ARG A 327 5.56 -10.71 -22.42
CA ARG A 327 6.73 -10.05 -23.01
C ARG A 327 6.82 -8.54 -22.71
N HIS A 328 5.68 -7.86 -22.68
CA HIS A 328 5.61 -6.41 -22.55
C HIS A 328 5.42 -5.92 -21.11
N SER A 329 5.29 -6.84 -20.14
CA SER A 329 5.20 -6.46 -18.74
C SER A 329 6.58 -6.20 -18.17
N ARG A 330 6.75 -5.02 -17.55
CA ARG A 330 8.00 -4.63 -16.88
C ARG A 330 8.35 -5.59 -15.74
N LEU A 331 7.35 -6.17 -15.07
CA LEU A 331 7.57 -7.10 -13.95
C LEU A 331 8.19 -8.43 -14.40
N SER A 332 7.85 -8.90 -15.59
CA SER A 332 8.29 -10.20 -16.13
C SER A 332 9.46 -10.12 -17.10
N GLU A 333 10.00 -8.94 -17.38
CA GLU A 333 11.06 -8.75 -18.39
C GLU A 333 12.29 -9.61 -18.12
N LYS A 334 12.80 -9.60 -16.88
CA LYS A 334 13.97 -10.39 -16.48
C LYS A 334 13.70 -11.90 -16.64
N TRP A 335 12.54 -12.35 -16.17
CA TRP A 335 12.10 -13.73 -16.30
C TRP A 335 11.95 -14.14 -17.76
N TYR A 336 11.27 -13.35 -18.60
CA TYR A 336 11.04 -13.70 -20.00
C TYR A 336 12.37 -13.85 -20.77
N ARG A 337 13.34 -12.95 -20.52
CA ARG A 337 14.69 -13.03 -21.09
C ARG A 337 15.45 -14.30 -20.70
N SER A 338 15.27 -14.81 -19.47
CA SER A 338 15.91 -16.04 -19.01
C SER A 338 15.13 -17.31 -19.40
N PHE A 339 13.80 -17.21 -19.50
CA PHE A 339 12.88 -18.30 -19.80
C PHE A 339 12.99 -18.76 -21.26
N ARG A 340 12.97 -17.83 -22.23
CA ARG A 340 12.99 -18.17 -23.66
C ARG A 340 14.19 -19.05 -24.06
N PRO A 341 15.44 -18.79 -23.62
CA PRO A 341 16.58 -19.68 -23.86
C PRO A 341 16.47 -21.06 -23.18
N ARG A 342 15.74 -21.19 -22.07
CA ARG A 342 15.50 -22.50 -21.41
C ARG A 342 14.62 -23.38 -22.32
N VAL A 343 13.53 -22.82 -22.83
CA VAL A 343 12.61 -23.52 -23.75
C VAL A 343 13.34 -23.97 -25.02
N GLN A 344 14.16 -23.09 -25.61
CA GLN A 344 14.93 -23.40 -26.82
C GLN A 344 15.93 -24.54 -26.61
N ARG A 345 16.67 -24.54 -25.49
CA ARG A 345 17.62 -25.61 -25.15
C ARG A 345 16.93 -26.97 -25.00
N GLN A 346 15.78 -27.02 -24.35
CA GLN A 346 15.00 -28.25 -24.19
C GLN A 346 14.41 -28.75 -25.53
N GLY A 347 14.06 -27.84 -26.44
CA GLY A 347 13.62 -28.19 -27.80
C GLY A 347 14.73 -28.75 -28.68
N VAL A 348 15.99 -28.36 -28.47
CA VAL A 348 17.16 -28.93 -29.15
C VAL A 348 17.48 -30.33 -28.62
N LEU A 349 17.34 -30.57 -27.30
CA LEU A 349 17.60 -31.88 -26.68
C LEU A 349 16.55 -32.96 -27.02
N ARG A 350 15.38 -32.57 -27.54
CA ARG A 350 14.29 -33.49 -27.92
C ARG A 350 14.21 -33.78 -29.43
N LYS A 351 15.05 -33.13 -30.24
CA LYS A 351 15.25 -33.45 -31.66
C LYS A 351 16.47 -34.36 -31.81
#